data_AF-A0A7C8GRM5-F1
#
_entry.id   AF-A0A7C8GRM5-F1
#
_cell.length_a   1.000
_cell.length_b   1.000
_cell.length_c   1.000
_cell.angle_alpha   90.00
_cell.angle_beta   90.00
_cell.angle_gamma   90.00
#
_symmetry.space_group_name_H-M   'P 1'
#
loop_
_entity.id
_entity.type
_entity.pdbx_description
1 polymer ?
#
loop_
_entity_poly.entity_id
_entity_poly.type
_entity_poly.pdbx_seq_one_letter_code
_entity_poly.pdbx_strand_id
1 'polypeptide(L)'
;MFQDFRKGIYALLFLCCILPVTNISAAELDFLNKEEIKRLAQEVENIDSNQIYEVEPKVTYPYKLGKVDQSLIDQALLGTNFVRKLAGLPGDVVLDPQLNDKAQHGAMLLAVSDDFTHTPRKPEKMSQKLYEKGYQSTSSSNISYGRDNLWENIKEGYMPDTGHNINQLGHRRWILNPSLKKTGFGLVDLNGTMQVFDQSRKDSVNYDYIAWPVANFPSELFKGDHPWSVSLNPEKYQAPDISKVEVVLTREKDQKQWTFNQNSDNRNYFNVDNQNFGINNAIIFRPKGISLYEGKYHVKVTGIQNLKGEPVSIEYETDFFAMDHFFSKGEKELIKMGMILNPDYAYLFNEEEQIELYEEKPFIYQGRTMVPLRLISEYLKMDVSWDPESGEITITEKDTIITLQENSDKAYINDTIYHLDAKPQIIDGVTFVPVRFISEGLGAKVNWSSKENKVSISRVYVH
;
A
#
# COMPACT_ATOMS: atom_id res chain seq x y z
N MET A 1 -2.79 -62.84 -55.68
CA MET A 1 -2.82 -63.11 -54.23
C MET A 1 -2.07 -61.96 -53.58
N PHE A 2 -2.84 -61.10 -52.91
CA PHE A 2 -2.49 -59.80 -52.29
C PHE A 2 -1.27 -59.86 -51.36
N GLN A 3 -0.46 -58.79 -51.25
CA GLN A 3 -0.65 -57.72 -50.24
C GLN A 3 0.44 -56.63 -50.29
N ASP A 4 -0.03 -55.39 -50.32
CA ASP A 4 0.70 -54.11 -50.18
C ASP A 4 1.34 -53.94 -48.79
N PHE A 5 2.52 -53.32 -48.76
CA PHE A 5 3.12 -52.73 -47.55
C PHE A 5 2.97 -51.21 -47.60
N ARG A 6 1.92 -50.68 -46.95
CA ARG A 6 1.87 -49.27 -46.51
C ARG A 6 2.07 -49.22 -44.99
N LYS A 7 3.18 -48.65 -44.56
CA LYS A 7 3.46 -48.34 -43.14
C LYS A 7 2.61 -47.14 -42.71
N GLY A 8 1.63 -47.38 -41.85
CA GLY A 8 0.93 -46.35 -41.09
C GLY A 8 1.72 -45.98 -39.84
N ILE A 9 1.89 -44.68 -39.62
CA ILE A 9 2.43 -44.09 -38.39
C ILE A 9 1.28 -44.04 -37.38
N TYR A 10 1.41 -44.75 -36.27
CA TYR A 10 0.51 -44.64 -35.13
C TYR A 10 0.88 -43.39 -34.32
N ALA A 11 0.02 -42.37 -34.36
CA ALA A 11 0.05 -41.27 -33.40
C ALA A 11 -0.55 -41.76 -32.08
N LEU A 12 0.24 -41.80 -31.01
CA LEU A 12 -0.25 -41.97 -29.64
C LEU A 12 -1.04 -40.72 -29.26
N LEU A 13 -2.37 -40.83 -29.23
CA LEU A 13 -3.26 -39.87 -28.58
C LEU A 13 -3.12 -40.04 -27.07
N PHE A 14 -2.37 -39.16 -26.41
CA PHE A 14 -2.50 -38.93 -24.98
C PHE A 14 -3.86 -38.28 -24.74
N LEU A 15 -4.86 -39.09 -24.38
CA LEU A 15 -6.13 -38.61 -23.86
C LEU A 15 -5.85 -38.05 -22.46
N CYS A 16 -5.48 -36.76 -22.38
CA CYS A 16 -5.45 -36.05 -21.11
C CYS A 16 -6.91 -35.88 -20.68
N CYS A 17 -7.40 -36.75 -19.80
CA CYS A 17 -8.67 -36.56 -19.11
C CYS A 17 -8.55 -35.30 -18.26
N ILE A 18 -8.86 -34.15 -18.84
CA ILE A 18 -9.10 -32.90 -18.10
C ILE A 18 -10.41 -33.13 -17.38
N LEU A 19 -10.34 -33.61 -16.13
CA LEU A 19 -11.48 -33.57 -15.23
C LEU A 19 -11.92 -32.10 -15.14
N PRO A 20 -13.22 -31.79 -15.21
CA PRO A 20 -13.70 -30.43 -15.06
C PRO A 20 -13.30 -29.94 -13.66
N VAL A 21 -12.37 -28.99 -13.61
CA VAL A 21 -12.04 -28.29 -12.37
C VAL A 21 -13.07 -27.18 -12.21
N THR A 22 -13.83 -27.22 -11.12
CA THR A 22 -14.72 -26.12 -10.76
C THR A 22 -13.88 -24.93 -10.30
N ASN A 23 -13.93 -23.82 -11.03
CA ASN A 23 -13.37 -22.54 -10.59
C ASN A 23 -14.29 -21.93 -9.53
N ILE A 24 -13.73 -21.66 -8.36
CA ILE A 24 -14.45 -21.04 -7.24
C ILE A 24 -13.88 -19.63 -7.05
N SER A 25 -14.72 -18.60 -7.18
CA SER A 25 -14.39 -17.22 -6.78
C SER A 25 -14.40 -17.11 -5.26
N ALA A 26 -13.84 -16.05 -4.67
CA ALA A 26 -14.02 -15.70 -3.25
C ALA A 26 -15.49 -15.33 -2.95
N ALA A 27 -16.42 -16.26 -3.13
CA ALA A 27 -17.84 -16.03 -2.93
C ALA A 27 -18.06 -15.51 -1.50
N GLU A 28 -18.85 -14.43 -1.40
CA GLU A 28 -19.41 -13.86 -0.17
C GLU A 28 -18.49 -12.98 0.70
N LEU A 29 -17.25 -12.72 0.30
CA LEU A 29 -16.44 -11.64 0.88
C LEU A 29 -16.74 -10.29 0.20
N ASP A 30 -16.70 -9.21 0.97
CA ASP A 30 -17.03 -7.85 0.51
C ASP A 30 -15.76 -7.03 0.31
N PHE A 31 -15.36 -6.82 -0.95
CA PHE A 31 -14.11 -6.14 -1.29
C PHE A 31 -14.35 -4.65 -1.57
N LEU A 32 -13.52 -3.81 -0.93
CA LEU A 32 -13.58 -2.37 -1.06
C LEU A 32 -13.20 -1.90 -2.48
N ASN A 33 -13.84 -0.82 -2.92
CA ASN A 33 -13.35 -0.07 -4.07
C ASN A 33 -12.18 0.86 -3.68
N LYS A 34 -11.44 1.37 -4.68
CA LYS A 34 -10.24 2.20 -4.45
C LYS A 34 -10.52 3.46 -3.63
N GLU A 35 -11.68 4.09 -3.80
CA GLU A 35 -12.05 5.31 -3.07
C GLU A 35 -12.37 5.00 -1.61
N GLU A 36 -13.05 3.90 -1.33
CA GLU A 36 -13.28 3.44 0.04
C GLU A 36 -11.97 3.09 0.77
N ILE A 37 -11.04 2.43 0.07
CA ILE A 37 -9.72 2.10 0.62
C ILE A 37 -8.97 3.37 1.02
N LYS A 38 -8.87 4.36 0.12
CA LYS A 38 -8.19 5.63 0.40
C LYS A 38 -8.83 6.36 1.57
N ARG A 39 -10.17 6.46 1.59
CA ARG A 39 -10.90 7.11 2.68
C ARG A 39 -10.60 6.45 4.03
N LEU A 40 -10.64 5.11 4.10
CA LEU A 40 -10.34 4.38 5.32
C LEU A 40 -8.87 4.50 5.73
N ALA A 41 -7.93 4.47 4.78
CA ALA A 41 -6.51 4.71 5.07
C ALA A 41 -6.31 6.11 5.65
N GLN A 42 -6.93 7.14 5.06
CA GLN A 42 -6.85 8.51 5.54
C GLN A 42 -7.50 8.68 6.91
N GLU A 43 -8.62 7.99 7.20
CA GLU A 43 -9.23 7.96 8.53
C GLU A 43 -8.25 7.43 9.60
N VAL A 44 -7.42 6.43 9.27
CA VAL A 44 -6.38 5.92 10.17
C VAL A 44 -5.25 6.93 10.34
N GLU A 45 -4.74 7.49 9.25
CA GLU A 45 -3.58 8.39 9.27
C GLU A 45 -3.90 9.78 9.87
N ASN A 46 -5.16 10.23 9.82
CA ASN A 46 -5.59 11.53 10.35
C ASN A 46 -5.72 11.58 11.89
N ILE A 47 -5.61 10.45 12.59
CA ILE A 47 -5.64 10.45 14.05
C ILE A 47 -4.34 11.06 14.58
N ASP A 48 -4.45 12.17 15.30
CA ASP A 48 -3.30 12.78 16.01
C ASP A 48 -2.85 11.84 17.13
N SER A 49 -1.79 11.09 16.86
CA SER A 49 -1.19 10.11 17.75
C SER A 49 0.22 10.51 18.18
N ASN A 50 0.50 11.81 18.28
CA ASN A 50 1.81 12.31 18.70
C ASN A 50 2.14 12.06 20.18
N GLN A 51 1.11 11.93 21.03
CA GLN A 51 1.27 11.61 22.45
C GLN A 51 1.18 10.11 22.67
N ILE A 52 2.25 9.47 23.16
CA ILE A 52 2.28 8.02 23.35
C ILE A 52 1.54 7.57 24.62
N TYR A 53 1.66 8.32 25.72
CA TYR A 53 1.15 7.91 27.03
C TYR A 53 0.25 8.98 27.67
N GLU A 54 -0.92 8.56 28.16
CA GLU A 54 -1.69 9.31 29.16
C GLU A 54 -0.99 9.29 30.53
N VAL A 55 -0.36 8.15 30.86
CA VAL A 55 0.42 7.97 32.09
C VAL A 55 1.73 7.31 31.74
N GLU A 56 2.83 8.01 31.96
CA GLU A 56 4.18 7.50 31.67
C GLU A 56 4.47 6.19 32.41
N PRO A 57 4.93 5.13 31.72
CA PRO A 57 5.42 3.93 32.37
C PRO A 57 6.77 4.20 33.05
N LYS A 58 7.15 3.31 33.96
CA LYS A 58 8.50 3.26 34.53
C LYS A 58 9.01 1.82 34.46
N VAL A 59 9.97 1.59 33.58
CA VAL A 59 10.59 0.27 33.32
C VAL A 59 11.75 -0.06 34.27
N THR A 60 12.06 0.83 35.21
CA THR A 60 13.02 0.59 36.30
C THR A 60 12.31 0.51 37.65
N TYR A 61 12.89 -0.21 38.61
CA TYR A 61 12.27 -0.35 39.94
C TYR A 61 12.15 1.00 40.68
N PRO A 62 11.03 1.27 41.39
CA PRO A 62 9.77 0.53 41.37
C PRO A 62 9.03 0.71 40.03
N TYR A 63 8.60 -0.40 39.43
CA TYR A 63 7.93 -0.40 38.13
C TYR A 63 6.57 0.31 38.20
N LYS A 64 6.21 1.04 37.14
CA LYS A 64 4.88 1.64 36.96
C LYS A 64 4.36 1.26 35.58
N LEU A 65 3.19 0.63 35.53
CA LEU A 65 2.60 0.08 34.29
C LEU A 65 2.44 1.12 33.16
N GLY A 66 2.15 2.37 33.53
CA GLY A 66 1.75 3.41 32.58
C GLY A 66 0.37 3.14 31.97
N LYS A 67 -0.02 4.00 31.04
CA LYS A 67 -1.24 3.90 30.23
C LYS A 67 -0.98 4.57 28.89
N VAL A 68 -1.12 3.81 27.81
CA VAL A 68 -1.04 4.32 26.43
C VAL A 68 -2.17 5.32 26.18
N ASP A 69 -1.86 6.34 25.39
CA ASP A 69 -2.84 7.34 24.99
C ASP A 69 -3.97 6.74 24.16
N GLN A 70 -5.20 7.15 24.46
CA GLN A 70 -6.38 6.61 23.78
C GLN A 70 -6.35 6.85 22.26
N SER A 71 -5.74 7.92 21.77
CA SER A 71 -5.63 8.20 20.33
C SER A 71 -4.83 7.11 19.59
N LEU A 72 -3.72 6.61 20.15
CA LEU A 72 -2.95 5.50 19.56
C LEU A 72 -3.75 4.21 19.56
N ILE A 73 -4.52 3.97 20.62
CA ILE A 73 -5.38 2.78 20.75
C ILE A 73 -6.50 2.83 19.68
N ASP A 74 -7.11 3.99 19.50
CA ASP A 74 -8.18 4.20 18.51
C ASP A 74 -7.63 4.10 17.08
N GLN A 75 -6.46 4.69 16.81
CA GLN A 75 -5.76 4.56 15.52
C GLN A 75 -5.46 3.08 15.20
N ALA A 76 -4.95 2.32 16.17
CA ALA A 76 -4.66 0.90 15.99
C ALA A 76 -5.92 0.05 15.76
N LEU A 77 -7.04 0.40 16.41
CA LEU A 77 -8.34 -0.24 16.15
C LEU A 77 -8.81 0.03 14.72
N LEU A 78 -8.77 1.30 14.28
CA LEU A 78 -9.13 1.68 12.91
C LEU A 78 -8.25 0.95 11.90
N GLY A 79 -6.93 0.93 12.11
CA GLY A 79 -5.98 0.21 11.29
C GLY A 79 -6.23 -1.30 11.22
N THR A 80 -6.56 -1.92 12.36
CA THR A 80 -6.96 -3.34 12.42
C THR A 80 -8.20 -3.62 11.57
N ASN A 81 -9.23 -2.78 11.69
CA ASN A 81 -10.44 -2.94 10.91
C ASN A 81 -10.21 -2.65 9.42
N PHE A 82 -9.33 -1.71 9.09
CA PHE A 82 -8.94 -1.39 7.72
C PHE A 82 -8.28 -2.58 7.02
N VAL A 83 -7.24 -3.19 7.63
CA VAL A 83 -6.56 -4.35 7.02
C VAL A 83 -7.48 -5.57 6.91
N ARG A 84 -8.44 -5.73 7.83
CA ARG A 84 -9.47 -6.78 7.72
C ARG A 84 -10.39 -6.55 6.52
N LYS A 85 -10.87 -5.32 6.31
CA LYS A 85 -11.70 -4.97 5.15
C LYS A 85 -10.96 -5.12 3.83
N LEU A 86 -9.65 -4.82 3.78
CA LEU A 86 -8.83 -5.09 2.59
C LEU A 86 -8.80 -6.58 2.21
N ALA A 87 -8.88 -7.48 3.20
CA ALA A 87 -8.98 -8.92 2.97
C ALA A 87 -10.43 -9.41 2.71
N GLY A 88 -11.40 -8.49 2.61
CA GLY A 88 -12.83 -8.79 2.44
C GLY A 88 -13.58 -9.19 3.71
N LEU A 89 -12.92 -9.13 4.87
CA LEU A 89 -13.49 -9.52 6.17
C LEU A 89 -14.26 -8.37 6.82
N PRO A 90 -15.18 -8.67 7.77
CA PRO A 90 -15.79 -7.65 8.60
C PRO A 90 -14.74 -6.80 9.36
N GLY A 91 -14.78 -5.49 9.12
CA GLY A 91 -14.01 -4.48 9.86
C GLY A 91 -14.80 -3.91 11.02
N ASP A 92 -15.30 -4.79 11.89
CA ASP A 92 -16.18 -4.51 13.02
C ASP A 92 -15.60 -5.05 14.35
N VAL A 93 -14.28 -5.24 14.41
CA VAL A 93 -13.57 -5.55 15.65
C VAL A 93 -13.69 -4.36 16.60
N VAL A 94 -13.86 -4.64 17.88
CA VAL A 94 -14.01 -3.64 18.94
C VAL A 94 -12.95 -3.81 20.03
N LEU A 95 -12.66 -2.73 20.75
CA LEU A 95 -11.78 -2.79 21.92
C LEU A 95 -12.51 -3.47 23.08
N ASP A 96 -11.77 -4.29 23.82
CA ASP A 96 -12.20 -4.80 25.12
C ASP A 96 -11.27 -4.21 26.22
N PRO A 97 -11.81 -3.48 27.21
CA PRO A 97 -10.98 -2.84 28.23
C PRO A 97 -10.09 -3.81 29.01
N GLN A 98 -10.53 -5.06 29.21
CA GLN A 98 -9.72 -6.07 29.90
C GLN A 98 -8.58 -6.56 29.02
N LEU A 99 -8.79 -6.62 27.70
CA LEU A 99 -7.75 -6.95 26.73
C LEU A 99 -6.74 -5.81 26.59
N ASN A 100 -7.15 -4.54 26.61
CA ASN A 100 -6.23 -3.39 26.66
C ASN A 100 -5.35 -3.43 27.92
N ASP A 101 -5.96 -3.63 29.09
CA ASP A 101 -5.20 -3.72 30.35
C ASP A 101 -4.22 -4.91 30.31
N LYS A 102 -4.66 -6.07 29.80
CA LYS A 102 -3.79 -7.25 29.60
C LYS A 102 -2.64 -6.96 28.63
N ALA A 103 -2.91 -6.31 27.49
CA ALA A 103 -1.90 -5.93 26.52
C ALA A 103 -0.85 -4.99 27.13
N GLN A 104 -1.26 -3.96 27.89
CA GLN A 104 -0.32 -3.07 28.56
C GLN A 104 0.61 -3.80 29.53
N HIS A 105 0.11 -4.81 30.25
CA HIS A 105 0.96 -5.66 31.11
C HIS A 105 1.95 -6.49 30.30
N GLY A 106 1.56 -6.97 29.11
CA GLY A 106 2.45 -7.70 28.19
C GLY A 106 3.57 -6.81 27.68
N ALA A 107 3.25 -5.61 27.22
CA ALA A 107 4.22 -4.62 26.77
C ALA A 107 5.22 -4.25 27.88
N MET A 108 4.73 -4.01 29.11
CA MET A 108 5.58 -3.79 30.28
C MET A 108 6.50 -4.98 30.57
N LEU A 109 5.99 -6.22 30.50
CA LEU A 109 6.83 -7.40 30.72
C LEU A 109 7.95 -7.48 29.67
N LEU A 110 7.62 -7.31 28.38
CA LEU A 110 8.62 -7.30 27.30
C LEU A 110 9.67 -6.21 27.49
N ALA A 111 9.25 -5.00 27.88
CA ALA A 111 10.17 -3.88 28.07
C ALA A 111 11.14 -4.04 29.25
N VAL A 112 10.78 -4.86 30.25
CA VAL A 112 11.62 -5.12 31.43
C VAL A 112 12.41 -6.43 31.32
N SER A 113 11.97 -7.35 30.45
CA SER A 113 12.62 -8.64 30.25
C SER A 113 13.91 -8.52 29.42
N ASP A 114 14.91 -9.34 29.75
CA ASP A 114 16.19 -9.39 29.02
C ASP A 114 16.08 -10.09 27.65
N ASP A 115 14.98 -10.82 27.41
CA ASP A 115 14.73 -11.59 26.19
C ASP A 115 13.38 -11.20 25.56
N PHE A 116 13.36 -10.94 24.24
CA PHE A 116 12.13 -10.70 23.48
C PHE A 116 11.52 -12.02 23.00
N THR A 117 10.48 -12.51 23.70
CA THR A 117 9.85 -13.81 23.43
C THR A 117 8.39 -13.84 23.89
N HIS A 118 7.59 -14.81 23.41
CA HIS A 118 6.22 -15.04 23.89
C HIS A 118 6.16 -15.59 25.33
N THR A 119 7.27 -16.13 25.85
CA THR A 119 7.35 -16.71 27.20
C THR A 119 8.47 -16.07 28.06
N PRO A 120 8.43 -14.75 28.32
CA PRO A 120 9.49 -14.07 29.06
C PRO A 120 9.59 -14.59 30.50
N ARG A 121 10.81 -14.63 31.04
CA ARG A 121 11.03 -14.98 32.46
C ARG A 121 10.64 -13.82 33.36
N LYS A 122 10.26 -14.12 34.61
CA LYS A 122 9.93 -13.10 35.60
C LYS A 122 11.16 -12.26 35.97
N PRO A 123 11.12 -10.92 35.82
CA PRO A 123 12.17 -10.04 36.30
C PRO A 123 12.29 -10.04 37.83
N GLU A 124 13.51 -9.94 38.36
CA GLU A 124 13.86 -10.18 39.79
C GLU A 124 13.01 -9.39 40.81
N LYS A 125 12.58 -8.17 40.46
CA LYS A 125 11.82 -7.27 41.35
C LYS A 125 10.36 -7.05 40.92
N MET A 126 9.90 -7.76 39.88
CA MET A 126 8.54 -7.63 39.40
C MET A 126 7.59 -8.41 40.31
N SER A 127 6.48 -7.78 40.69
CA SER A 127 5.47 -8.46 41.49
C SER A 127 4.89 -9.65 40.73
N GLN A 128 4.54 -10.72 41.44
CA GLN A 128 3.97 -11.93 40.83
C GLN A 128 2.70 -11.61 40.00
N LYS A 129 1.84 -10.72 40.52
CA LYS A 129 0.60 -10.29 39.84
C LYS A 129 0.88 -9.57 38.51
N LEU A 130 1.86 -8.65 38.49
CA LEU A 130 2.24 -7.91 37.28
C LEU A 130 2.83 -8.88 36.25
N TYR A 131 3.71 -9.78 36.69
CA TYR A 131 4.32 -10.80 35.84
C TYR A 131 3.29 -11.77 35.24
N GLU A 132 2.42 -12.36 36.05
CA GLU A 132 1.46 -13.37 35.57
C GLU A 132 0.53 -12.79 34.48
N LYS A 133 0.05 -11.57 34.67
CA LYS A 133 -0.79 -10.91 33.67
C LYS A 133 0.00 -10.53 32.40
N GLY A 134 1.24 -10.09 32.56
CA GLY A 134 2.14 -9.84 31.43
C GLY A 134 2.43 -11.11 30.64
N TYR A 135 2.74 -12.20 31.33
CA TYR A 135 3.00 -13.51 30.72
C TYR A 135 1.77 -14.03 29.96
N GLN A 136 0.58 -13.95 30.58
CA GLN A 136 -0.68 -14.29 29.91
C GLN A 136 -0.92 -13.48 28.64
N SER A 137 -0.44 -12.23 28.59
CA SER A 137 -0.52 -11.38 27.40
C SER A 137 0.45 -11.86 26.33
N THR A 138 1.76 -11.92 26.64
CA THR A 138 2.80 -12.26 25.65
C THR A 138 2.57 -13.65 25.05
N SER A 139 2.04 -14.60 25.83
CA SER A 139 1.77 -15.96 25.35
C SER A 139 0.53 -16.10 24.46
N SER A 140 -0.27 -15.05 24.29
CA SER A 140 -1.53 -15.09 23.51
C SER A 140 -1.75 -13.82 22.66
N SER A 141 -0.67 -13.19 22.22
CA SER A 141 -0.71 -11.92 21.48
C SER A 141 0.26 -11.97 20.32
N ASN A 142 0.01 -11.12 19.33
CA ASN A 142 1.12 -10.66 18.50
C ASN A 142 1.99 -9.74 19.37
N ILE A 143 3.31 -9.92 19.32
CA ILE A 143 4.29 -9.09 20.03
C ILE A 143 5.21 -8.42 19.01
N SER A 144 5.59 -7.17 19.25
CA SER A 144 6.46 -6.39 18.36
C SER A 144 7.53 -5.64 19.15
N TYR A 145 8.63 -5.34 18.46
CA TYR A 145 9.71 -4.51 18.95
C TYR A 145 10.11 -3.49 17.87
N GLY A 146 10.54 -2.30 18.30
CA GLY A 146 11.22 -1.32 17.46
C GLY A 146 10.33 -0.19 16.93
N ARG A 147 9.08 -0.08 17.40
CA ARG A 147 8.16 1.00 16.99
C ARG A 147 7.39 1.52 18.20
N ASP A 148 7.20 2.82 18.23
CA ASP A 148 6.47 3.58 19.24
C ASP A 148 5.04 3.95 18.81
N ASN A 149 4.58 3.45 17.66
CA ASN A 149 3.22 3.60 17.18
C ASN A 149 2.56 2.23 16.96
N LEU A 150 1.34 2.06 17.49
CA LEU A 150 0.60 0.80 17.44
C LEU A 150 0.05 0.47 16.05
N TRP A 151 -0.33 1.47 15.25
CA TRP A 151 -0.69 1.27 13.84
C TRP A 151 0.53 0.81 13.03
N GLU A 152 1.70 1.40 13.26
CA GLU A 152 2.94 0.96 12.61
C GLU A 152 3.32 -0.48 13.00
N ASN A 153 3.03 -0.91 14.24
CA ASN A 153 3.18 -2.31 14.63
C ASN A 153 2.30 -3.24 13.79
N ILE A 154 1.09 -2.83 13.42
CA ILE A 154 0.21 -3.61 12.54
C ILE A 154 0.72 -3.54 11.10
N LYS A 155 0.88 -2.33 10.55
CA LYS A 155 1.19 -2.05 9.14
C LYS A 155 2.55 -2.59 8.71
N GLU A 156 3.59 -2.34 9.51
CA GLU A 156 4.98 -2.65 9.17
C GLU A 156 5.54 -3.83 9.99
N GLY A 157 4.91 -4.18 11.11
CA GLY A 157 5.35 -5.29 11.97
C GLY A 157 4.64 -6.61 11.67
N TYR A 158 3.32 -6.63 11.87
CA TYR A 158 2.52 -7.86 11.86
C TYR A 158 2.07 -8.28 10.46
N MET A 159 1.53 -7.35 9.67
CA MET A 159 0.96 -7.68 8.36
C MET A 159 2.00 -8.08 7.31
N PRO A 160 3.22 -7.52 7.27
CA PRO A 160 4.26 -7.96 6.31
C PRO A 160 4.68 -9.41 6.52
N ASP A 161 4.84 -9.82 7.78
CA ASP A 161 5.19 -11.18 8.21
C ASP A 161 6.30 -11.84 7.37
N THR A 162 7.38 -11.08 7.16
CA THR A 162 8.54 -11.47 6.36
C THR A 162 9.62 -12.14 7.23
N GLY A 163 10.80 -12.40 6.65
CA GLY A 163 11.96 -12.91 7.38
C GLY A 163 11.71 -14.27 8.01
N HIS A 164 11.94 -14.40 9.31
CA HIS A 164 11.78 -15.66 10.06
C HIS A 164 10.33 -16.13 10.18
N ASN A 165 9.35 -15.26 9.92
CA ASN A 165 7.93 -15.58 10.07
C ASN A 165 7.25 -15.98 8.75
N ILE A 166 7.96 -15.82 7.61
CA ILE A 166 7.41 -16.04 6.26
C ILE A 166 6.84 -17.45 6.07
N ASN A 167 7.33 -18.43 6.82
CA ASN A 167 6.88 -19.82 6.73
C ASN A 167 5.51 -20.07 7.36
N GLN A 168 5.01 -19.19 8.23
CA GLN A 168 3.77 -19.40 8.98
C GLN A 168 2.76 -18.28 8.77
N LEU A 169 3.24 -17.04 8.60
CA LEU A 169 2.42 -15.82 8.57
C LEU A 169 1.53 -15.69 9.81
N GLY A 170 2.06 -16.06 10.98
CA GLY A 170 1.30 -16.18 12.21
C GLY A 170 0.65 -14.86 12.63
N HIS A 171 1.38 -13.74 12.58
CA HIS A 171 0.87 -12.45 13.01
C HIS A 171 -0.28 -11.98 12.12
N ARG A 172 -0.07 -12.06 10.80
CA ARG A 172 -1.08 -11.70 9.79
C ARG A 172 -2.34 -12.55 9.93
N ARG A 173 -2.19 -13.86 10.03
CA ARG A 173 -3.33 -14.80 10.09
C ARG A 173 -4.17 -14.61 11.35
N TRP A 174 -3.55 -14.26 12.48
CA TRP A 174 -4.29 -13.95 13.69
C TRP A 174 -5.14 -12.67 13.54
N ILE A 175 -4.60 -11.63 12.89
CA ILE A 175 -5.34 -10.38 12.62
C ILE A 175 -6.50 -10.63 11.65
N LEU A 176 -6.28 -11.46 10.63
CA LEU A 176 -7.27 -11.85 9.63
C LEU A 176 -8.18 -13.00 10.07
N ASN A 177 -8.12 -13.43 11.33
CA ASN A 177 -8.97 -14.51 11.84
C ASN A 177 -10.47 -14.12 11.75
N PRO A 178 -11.33 -14.89 11.05
CA PRO A 178 -12.75 -14.60 10.93
C PRO A 178 -13.47 -14.51 12.29
N SER A 179 -13.05 -15.31 13.27
CA SER A 179 -13.68 -15.36 14.60
C SER A 179 -13.30 -14.20 15.52
N LEU A 180 -12.33 -13.37 15.13
CA LEU A 180 -11.88 -12.22 15.92
C LEU A 180 -12.98 -11.15 15.97
N LYS A 181 -13.44 -10.79 17.17
CA LYS A 181 -14.40 -9.71 17.41
C LYS A 181 -13.91 -8.67 18.41
N LYS A 182 -13.05 -9.09 19.34
CA LYS A 182 -12.48 -8.21 20.37
C LYS A 182 -10.97 -8.19 20.28
N THR A 183 -10.39 -7.03 20.53
CA THR A 183 -8.93 -6.88 20.62
C THR A 183 -8.56 -5.94 21.76
N GLY A 184 -7.26 -5.83 22.00
CA GLY A 184 -6.70 -4.79 22.85
C GLY A 184 -5.21 -4.62 22.61
N PHE A 185 -4.71 -3.43 22.94
CA PHE A 185 -3.36 -3.00 22.59
C PHE A 185 -2.61 -2.47 23.81
N GLY A 186 -1.29 -2.62 23.77
CA GLY A 186 -0.39 -2.10 24.79
C GLY A 186 0.96 -1.79 24.19
N LEU A 187 1.61 -0.77 24.74
CA LEU A 187 2.91 -0.28 24.30
C LEU A 187 3.68 0.20 25.54
N VAL A 188 4.96 -0.16 25.63
CA VAL A 188 5.92 0.38 26.61
C VAL A 188 7.28 0.48 25.90
N ASP A 189 7.83 1.69 25.88
CA ASP A 189 8.95 2.08 25.02
C ASP A 189 8.69 1.67 23.56
N LEU A 190 9.50 0.75 23.01
CA LEU A 190 9.35 0.23 21.66
C LEU A 190 8.70 -1.17 21.60
N ASN A 191 8.15 -1.66 22.72
CA ASN A 191 7.60 -3.01 22.84
C ASN A 191 6.07 -2.98 22.76
N GLY A 192 5.51 -3.54 21.68
CA GLY A 192 4.08 -3.58 21.44
C GLY A 192 3.48 -4.96 21.68
N THR A 193 2.21 -4.99 22.10
CA THR A 193 1.39 -6.22 22.11
C THR A 193 -0.01 -5.95 21.58
N MET A 194 -0.56 -6.92 20.86
CA MET A 194 -1.93 -6.91 20.34
C MET A 194 -2.63 -8.23 20.69
N GLN A 195 -3.74 -8.17 21.42
CA GLN A 195 -4.55 -9.36 21.73
C GLN A 195 -5.31 -9.80 20.48
N VAL A 196 -5.01 -11.00 19.98
CA VAL A 196 -5.54 -11.52 18.71
C VAL A 196 -6.16 -12.92 18.81
N PHE A 197 -6.25 -13.46 20.02
CA PHE A 197 -6.73 -14.83 20.27
C PHE A 197 -8.24 -14.88 20.60
N ASP A 198 -8.93 -13.74 20.56
CA ASP A 198 -10.38 -13.73 20.74
C ASP A 198 -11.09 -14.49 19.62
N GLN A 199 -12.08 -15.28 20.01
CA GLN A 199 -12.93 -16.09 19.13
C GLN A 199 -14.42 -15.85 19.43
N SER A 200 -14.76 -14.69 19.98
CA SER A 200 -16.10 -14.42 20.51
C SER A 200 -17.14 -13.98 19.48
N ARG A 201 -16.75 -13.85 18.19
CA ARG A 201 -17.70 -13.52 17.12
C ARG A 201 -18.82 -14.56 17.07
N LYS A 202 -20.07 -14.08 17.12
CA LYS A 202 -21.27 -14.92 17.03
C LYS A 202 -21.80 -15.03 15.60
N ASP A 203 -21.68 -13.96 14.82
CA ASP A 203 -22.13 -13.94 13.43
C ASP A 203 -21.18 -14.77 12.57
N SER A 204 -21.73 -15.66 11.75
CA SER A 204 -20.93 -16.46 10.83
C SER A 204 -20.31 -15.55 9.76
N VAL A 205 -18.99 -15.63 9.60
CA VAL A 205 -18.29 -15.05 8.44
C VAL A 205 -18.20 -16.15 7.38
N ASN A 206 -18.88 -15.98 6.27
CA ASN A 206 -18.82 -16.93 5.17
C ASN A 206 -17.67 -16.59 4.24
N TYR A 207 -16.83 -17.57 3.94
CA TYR A 207 -15.68 -17.43 3.05
C TYR A 207 -15.28 -18.80 2.52
N ASP A 208 -14.74 -18.85 1.31
CA ASP A 208 -14.08 -20.04 0.77
C ASP A 208 -12.58 -20.03 1.11
N TYR A 209 -11.96 -18.88 0.93
CA TYR A 209 -10.57 -18.63 1.27
C TYR A 209 -10.38 -17.15 1.60
N ILE A 210 -9.31 -16.83 2.31
CA ILE A 210 -8.87 -15.47 2.60
C ILE A 210 -7.52 -15.27 1.94
N ALA A 211 -7.44 -14.30 1.02
CA ALA A 211 -6.23 -13.97 0.30
C ALA A 211 -5.64 -12.64 0.79
N TRP A 212 -4.31 -12.53 0.72
CA TRP A 212 -3.60 -11.29 0.99
C TRP A 212 -2.35 -11.21 0.10
N PRO A 213 -2.25 -10.21 -0.78
CA PRO A 213 -3.27 -9.21 -1.14
C PRO A 213 -4.39 -9.81 -2.01
N VAL A 214 -5.47 -9.05 -2.23
CA VAL A 214 -6.65 -9.45 -3.04
C VAL A 214 -7.41 -8.21 -3.52
N ALA A 215 -8.11 -8.30 -4.65
CA ALA A 215 -8.95 -7.24 -5.19
C ALA A 215 -8.18 -5.91 -5.36
N ASN A 216 -8.77 -4.76 -5.02
CA ASN A 216 -8.04 -3.49 -5.04
C ASN A 216 -7.09 -3.43 -3.85
N PHE A 217 -5.80 -3.16 -4.07
CA PHE A 217 -4.83 -3.20 -3.00
C PHE A 217 -3.80 -2.05 -3.05
N PRO A 218 -3.59 -1.31 -1.94
CA PRO A 218 -2.56 -0.27 -1.89
C PRO A 218 -1.13 -0.81 -2.02
N SER A 219 -0.37 -0.27 -2.96
CA SER A 219 1.04 -0.63 -3.16
C SER A 219 1.90 -0.33 -1.93
N GLU A 220 1.56 0.71 -1.16
CA GLU A 220 2.26 1.14 0.05
C GLU A 220 2.20 0.10 1.18
N LEU A 221 1.15 -0.73 1.20
CA LEU A 221 0.93 -1.76 2.22
C LEU A 221 1.53 -3.12 1.82
N PHE A 222 2.05 -3.26 0.59
CA PHE A 222 2.54 -4.53 0.08
C PHE A 222 3.80 -4.39 -0.78
N LYS A 223 4.97 -4.54 -0.13
CA LYS A 223 6.29 -4.39 -0.75
C LYS A 223 6.75 -5.68 -1.41
N GLY A 224 7.73 -5.59 -2.31
CA GLY A 224 8.23 -6.73 -3.11
C GLY A 224 8.69 -7.96 -2.31
N ASP A 225 9.14 -7.76 -1.07
CA ASP A 225 9.59 -8.82 -0.17
C ASP A 225 8.48 -9.45 0.68
N HIS A 226 7.26 -8.90 0.64
CA HIS A 226 6.10 -9.41 1.35
C HIS A 226 5.57 -10.71 0.68
N PRO A 227 5.27 -11.76 1.45
CA PRO A 227 4.67 -12.98 0.95
C PRO A 227 3.19 -12.78 0.63
N TRP A 228 2.77 -13.29 -0.53
CA TRP A 228 1.37 -13.53 -0.83
C TRP A 228 0.87 -14.74 -0.04
N SER A 229 -0.42 -14.77 0.24
CA SER A 229 -1.03 -15.90 0.95
C SER A 229 -2.47 -16.16 0.53
N VAL A 230 -2.86 -17.44 0.58
CA VAL A 230 -4.23 -17.93 0.46
C VAL A 230 -4.49 -18.89 1.63
N SER A 231 -5.34 -18.51 2.58
CA SER A 231 -5.78 -19.38 3.67
C SER A 231 -7.12 -20.03 3.32
N LEU A 232 -7.13 -21.36 3.19
CA LEU A 232 -8.32 -22.12 2.81
C LEU A 232 -9.25 -22.32 4.02
N ASN A 233 -10.56 -22.21 3.82
CA ASN A 233 -11.53 -22.52 4.86
C ASN A 233 -11.47 -24.03 5.20
N PRO A 234 -11.07 -24.42 6.43
CA PRO A 234 -10.98 -25.82 6.83
C PRO A 234 -12.34 -26.54 6.88
N GLU A 235 -13.46 -25.81 6.86
CA GLU A 235 -14.82 -26.36 6.78
C GLU A 235 -15.25 -26.68 5.34
N LYS A 236 -14.46 -26.27 4.33
CA LYS A 236 -14.78 -26.47 2.91
C LYS A 236 -13.71 -27.26 2.16
N TYR A 237 -12.46 -27.20 2.61
CA TYR A 237 -11.30 -27.79 1.94
C TYR A 237 -10.53 -28.73 2.87
N GLN A 238 -9.96 -29.79 2.28
CA GLN A 238 -8.96 -30.60 2.99
C GLN A 238 -7.68 -29.79 3.19
N ALA A 239 -6.87 -30.20 4.18
CA ALA A 239 -5.56 -29.58 4.40
C ALA A 239 -4.70 -29.73 3.14
N PRO A 240 -4.17 -28.63 2.56
CA PRO A 240 -3.37 -28.69 1.36
C PRO A 240 -2.06 -29.46 1.58
N ASP A 241 -1.68 -30.24 0.58
CA ASP A 241 -0.44 -31.00 0.54
C ASP A 241 0.58 -30.24 -0.31
N ILE A 242 1.69 -29.83 0.30
CA ILE A 242 2.75 -29.06 -0.36
C ILE A 242 3.28 -29.75 -1.62
N SER A 243 3.25 -31.09 -1.68
CA SER A 243 3.72 -31.86 -2.83
C SER A 243 2.79 -31.84 -4.04
N LYS A 244 1.54 -31.39 -3.85
CA LYS A 244 0.49 -31.35 -4.87
C LYS A 244 0.12 -29.94 -5.29
N VAL A 245 0.21 -28.98 -4.38
CA VAL A 245 -0.20 -27.60 -4.64
C VAL A 245 0.74 -26.93 -5.63
N GLU A 246 0.16 -26.26 -6.61
CA GLU A 246 0.85 -25.37 -7.52
C GLU A 246 0.14 -24.02 -7.58
N VAL A 247 0.90 -22.93 -7.51
CA VAL A 247 0.42 -21.56 -7.68
C VAL A 247 1.05 -20.94 -8.92
N VAL A 248 0.25 -20.31 -9.76
CA VAL A 248 0.72 -19.47 -10.88
C VAL A 248 0.29 -18.04 -10.63
N LEU A 249 1.26 -17.14 -10.52
CA LEU A 249 1.06 -15.69 -10.47
C LEU A 249 1.39 -15.11 -11.85
N THR A 250 0.46 -14.39 -12.45
CA THR A 250 0.64 -13.73 -13.76
C THR A 250 0.50 -12.23 -13.58
N ARG A 251 1.51 -11.45 -13.99
CA ARG A 251 1.38 -10.00 -14.11
C ARG A 251 0.77 -9.64 -15.45
N GLU A 252 -0.31 -8.88 -15.47
CA GLU A 252 -1.08 -8.65 -16.70
C GLU A 252 -0.32 -7.78 -17.72
N LYS A 253 0.38 -6.74 -17.24
CA LYS A 253 1.06 -5.73 -18.07
C LYS A 253 2.05 -6.33 -19.09
N ASP A 254 2.77 -7.38 -18.71
CA ASP A 254 3.80 -8.01 -19.53
C ASP A 254 3.65 -9.53 -19.66
N GLN A 255 2.54 -10.08 -19.16
CA GLN A 255 2.24 -11.52 -19.13
C GLN A 255 3.33 -12.35 -18.44
N LYS A 256 4.15 -11.72 -17.58
CA LYS A 256 5.19 -12.43 -16.84
C LYS A 256 4.57 -13.37 -15.83
N GLN A 257 5.00 -14.63 -15.84
CA GLN A 257 4.50 -15.66 -14.94
C GLN A 257 5.57 -16.12 -13.96
N TRP A 258 5.13 -16.39 -12.73
CA TRP A 258 5.88 -17.12 -11.72
C TRP A 258 5.06 -18.35 -11.31
N THR A 259 5.71 -19.51 -11.31
CA THR A 259 5.13 -20.76 -10.83
C THR A 259 5.76 -21.13 -9.50
N PHE A 260 4.94 -21.57 -8.55
CA PHE A 260 5.35 -21.95 -7.20
C PHE A 260 4.84 -23.34 -6.86
N ASN A 261 5.74 -24.22 -6.42
CA ASN A 261 5.44 -25.57 -5.94
C ASN A 261 6.57 -26.04 -5.02
N GLN A 262 6.53 -27.29 -4.54
CA GLN A 262 7.55 -27.84 -3.63
C GLN A 262 9.01 -27.73 -4.10
N ASN A 263 9.26 -27.51 -5.40
CA ASN A 263 10.61 -27.38 -5.97
C ASN A 263 11.09 -25.92 -6.08
N SER A 264 10.29 -24.95 -5.65
CA SER A 264 10.66 -23.53 -5.61
C SER A 264 11.88 -23.25 -4.72
N ASP A 265 12.72 -22.28 -5.12
CA ASP A 265 13.86 -21.80 -4.32
C ASP A 265 13.46 -20.69 -3.33
N ASN A 266 14.38 -20.30 -2.43
CA ASN A 266 14.13 -19.26 -1.43
C ASN A 266 13.85 -17.86 -2.02
N ARG A 267 14.25 -17.60 -3.27
CA ARG A 267 14.00 -16.32 -3.94
C ARG A 267 12.61 -16.29 -4.55
N ASN A 268 12.16 -17.42 -5.09
CA ASN A 268 10.80 -17.65 -5.58
C ASN A 268 10.01 -18.47 -4.55
N TYR A 269 9.91 -17.94 -3.34
CA TYR A 269 9.52 -18.66 -2.13
C TYR A 269 8.15 -19.35 -2.27
N PHE A 270 8.03 -20.56 -1.71
CA PHE A 270 6.79 -21.30 -1.61
C PHE A 270 6.75 -22.10 -0.31
N ASN A 271 5.59 -22.12 0.36
CA ASN A 271 5.34 -23.00 1.49
C ASN A 271 3.84 -23.31 1.63
N VAL A 272 3.53 -24.39 2.34
CA VAL A 272 2.18 -24.66 2.86
C VAL A 272 2.29 -24.88 4.38
N ASP A 273 1.55 -24.09 5.16
CA ASP A 273 1.46 -24.24 6.61
C ASP A 273 0.03 -24.56 7.04
N ASN A 274 -0.15 -25.73 7.64
CA ASN A 274 -1.45 -26.25 8.08
C ASN A 274 -1.71 -26.01 9.58
N GLN A 275 -0.81 -25.31 10.28
CA GLN A 275 -0.97 -25.01 11.70
C GLN A 275 -2.04 -23.94 11.92
N ASN A 276 -2.56 -23.85 13.15
CA ASN A 276 -3.59 -22.89 13.49
C ASN A 276 -2.99 -21.58 14.00
N PHE A 277 -3.10 -20.54 13.16
CA PHE A 277 -2.80 -19.15 13.53
C PHE A 277 -4.05 -18.28 13.36
N GLY A 278 -5.20 -18.79 13.80
CA GLY A 278 -6.52 -18.16 13.65
C GLY A 278 -7.31 -18.78 12.50
N ILE A 279 -6.62 -19.06 11.41
CA ILE A 279 -7.10 -19.86 10.29
C ILE A 279 -6.05 -20.95 10.04
N ASN A 280 -6.43 -22.17 9.69
CA ASN A 280 -5.52 -23.23 9.23
C ASN A 280 -5.18 -23.06 7.73
N ASN A 281 -4.40 -23.99 7.17
CA ASN A 281 -4.29 -24.22 5.73
C ASN A 281 -3.87 -23.00 4.90
N ALA A 282 -2.71 -22.42 5.20
CA ALA A 282 -2.14 -21.30 4.45
C ALA A 282 -1.21 -21.80 3.32
N ILE A 283 -1.49 -21.38 2.09
CA ILE A 283 -0.60 -21.49 0.93
C ILE A 283 0.13 -20.17 0.80
N ILE A 284 1.46 -20.18 0.82
CA ILE A 284 2.31 -18.99 0.94
C ILE A 284 3.28 -18.96 -0.23
N PHE A 285 3.39 -17.83 -0.91
CA PHE A 285 4.27 -17.69 -2.07
C PHE A 285 4.81 -16.28 -2.22
N ARG A 286 6.00 -16.12 -2.80
CA ARG A 286 6.58 -14.80 -3.08
C ARG A 286 7.43 -14.83 -4.36
N PRO A 287 7.07 -14.07 -5.40
CA PRO A 287 7.85 -14.00 -6.63
C PRO A 287 9.21 -13.35 -6.41
N LYS A 288 10.24 -13.86 -7.10
CA LYS A 288 11.52 -13.16 -7.18
C LYS A 288 11.45 -11.97 -8.13
N GLY A 289 12.22 -10.92 -7.82
CA GLY A 289 12.51 -9.82 -8.75
C GLY A 289 11.34 -8.84 -8.94
N ILE A 290 10.53 -8.65 -7.90
CA ILE A 290 9.57 -7.54 -7.80
C ILE A 290 10.06 -6.67 -6.65
N SER A 291 10.26 -5.38 -6.92
CA SER A 291 10.57 -4.36 -5.90
C SER A 291 9.30 -3.68 -5.41
N LEU A 292 8.41 -3.35 -6.34
CA LEU A 292 7.11 -2.71 -6.11
C LEU A 292 6.05 -3.40 -6.97
N TYR A 293 4.86 -3.57 -6.40
CA TYR A 293 3.70 -4.08 -7.13
C TYR A 293 2.87 -2.93 -7.71
N GLU A 294 2.52 -3.04 -8.99
CA GLU A 294 1.71 -2.06 -9.71
C GLU A 294 0.79 -2.76 -10.70
N GLY A 295 -0.44 -2.27 -10.81
CA GLY A 295 -1.44 -2.81 -11.73
C GLY A 295 -1.85 -4.23 -11.38
N LYS A 296 -2.33 -4.96 -12.39
CA LYS A 296 -3.06 -6.21 -12.18
C LYS A 296 -2.19 -7.45 -12.17
N TYR A 297 -2.50 -8.32 -11.22
CA TYR A 297 -1.92 -9.65 -11.05
C TYR A 297 -3.03 -10.68 -10.89
N HIS A 298 -2.93 -11.77 -11.63
CA HIS A 298 -3.83 -12.92 -11.55
C HIS A 298 -3.15 -14.07 -10.82
N VAL A 299 -3.83 -14.65 -9.84
CA VAL A 299 -3.38 -15.82 -9.07
C VAL A 299 -4.26 -17.00 -9.40
N LYS A 300 -3.64 -18.14 -9.74
CA LYS A 300 -4.29 -19.43 -9.88
C LYS A 300 -3.66 -20.45 -8.96
N VAL A 301 -4.46 -21.09 -8.12
CA VAL A 301 -4.05 -22.16 -7.19
C VAL A 301 -4.70 -23.47 -7.63
N THR A 302 -3.90 -24.51 -7.80
CA THR A 302 -4.33 -25.87 -8.19
C THR A 302 -3.74 -26.91 -7.23
N GLY A 303 -4.18 -28.17 -7.36
CA GLY A 303 -3.73 -29.26 -6.48
C GLY A 303 -4.40 -29.30 -5.10
N ILE A 304 -5.48 -28.52 -4.92
CA ILE A 304 -6.32 -28.51 -3.71
C ILE A 304 -7.56 -29.38 -3.89
N GLN A 305 -8.16 -29.79 -2.77
CA GLN A 305 -9.34 -30.67 -2.77
C GLN A 305 -10.41 -30.14 -1.81
N ASN A 306 -11.68 -30.28 -2.20
CA ASN A 306 -12.79 -30.06 -1.28
C ASN A 306 -12.86 -31.16 -0.22
N LEU A 307 -13.75 -31.05 0.77
CA LEU A 307 -13.90 -32.07 1.82
C LEU A 307 -14.20 -33.49 1.30
N LYS A 308 -14.79 -33.64 0.10
CA LYS A 308 -15.07 -34.93 -0.53
C LYS A 308 -13.86 -35.53 -1.27
N GLY A 309 -12.74 -34.82 -1.35
CA GLY A 309 -11.55 -35.23 -2.09
C GLY A 309 -11.60 -34.91 -3.58
N GLU A 310 -12.59 -34.15 -4.04
CA GLU A 310 -12.71 -33.75 -5.45
C GLU A 310 -11.72 -32.60 -5.73
N PRO A 311 -10.96 -32.65 -6.84
CA PRO A 311 -10.04 -31.57 -7.22
C PRO A 311 -10.78 -30.26 -7.46
N VAL A 312 -10.26 -29.17 -6.91
CA VAL A 312 -10.78 -27.80 -7.10
C VAL A 312 -9.62 -26.83 -7.40
N SER A 313 -9.94 -25.66 -7.94
CA SER A 313 -8.98 -24.56 -8.10
C SER A 313 -9.55 -23.24 -7.62
N ILE A 314 -8.66 -22.38 -7.15
CA ILE A 314 -8.96 -20.99 -6.78
C ILE A 314 -8.31 -20.08 -7.81
N GLU A 315 -9.05 -19.09 -8.28
CA GLU A 315 -8.56 -18.02 -9.16
C GLU A 315 -9.02 -16.66 -8.63
N TYR A 316 -8.11 -15.69 -8.52
CA TYR A 316 -8.45 -14.31 -8.14
C TYR A 316 -7.49 -13.29 -8.76
N GLU A 317 -7.93 -12.03 -8.78
CA GLU A 317 -7.15 -10.88 -9.24
C GLU A 317 -6.80 -9.96 -8.06
N THR A 318 -5.64 -9.31 -8.17
CA THR A 318 -5.27 -8.15 -7.35
C THR A 318 -4.87 -7.01 -8.28
N ASP A 319 -5.49 -5.84 -8.12
CA ASP A 319 -5.17 -4.60 -8.80
C ASP A 319 -4.47 -3.65 -7.84
N PHE A 320 -3.14 -3.56 -7.95
CA PHE A 320 -2.33 -2.68 -7.13
C PHE A 320 -2.43 -1.24 -7.62
N PHE A 321 -2.63 -0.32 -6.68
CA PHE A 321 -2.68 1.11 -6.95
C PHE A 321 -1.98 1.90 -5.84
N ALA A 322 -1.47 3.08 -6.18
CA ALA A 322 -0.90 4.01 -5.22
C ALA A 322 -2.00 4.90 -4.61
N MET A 323 -1.98 5.08 -3.30
CA MET A 323 -2.97 5.88 -2.54
C MET A 323 -2.72 7.38 -2.66
N ASP A 324 -1.46 7.79 -2.81
CA ASP A 324 -0.95 9.17 -2.92
C ASP A 324 -1.43 9.94 -4.17
N HIS A 325 -2.06 9.27 -5.14
CA HIS A 325 -2.49 9.87 -6.41
C HIS A 325 -3.97 10.29 -6.47
N PHE A 326 -4.69 10.43 -5.36
CA PHE A 326 -6.09 10.89 -5.39
C PHE A 326 -6.46 11.81 -4.23
N PHE A 327 -6.91 13.00 -4.61
CA PHE A 327 -7.56 13.95 -3.73
C PHE A 327 -9.07 13.86 -3.97
N SER A 328 -9.87 14.06 -2.93
CA SER A 328 -11.34 14.08 -3.04
C SER A 328 -11.80 15.30 -3.84
N LYS A 329 -12.92 15.19 -4.59
CA LYS A 329 -13.50 16.35 -5.29
C LYS A 329 -13.78 17.49 -4.30
N GLY A 330 -13.13 18.64 -4.50
CA GLY A 330 -13.22 19.80 -3.62
C GLY A 330 -12.12 19.93 -2.56
N GLU A 331 -11.26 18.92 -2.38
CA GLU A 331 -10.07 19.03 -1.53
C GLU A 331 -9.07 20.03 -2.11
N LYS A 332 -8.37 20.72 -1.21
CA LYS A 332 -7.44 21.78 -1.54
C LYS A 332 -6.01 21.30 -1.30
N GLU A 333 -5.21 21.29 -2.35
CA GLU A 333 -3.77 21.08 -2.31
C GLU A 333 -3.08 22.44 -2.46
N LEU A 334 -2.06 22.71 -1.64
CA LEU A 334 -1.21 23.88 -1.82
C LEU A 334 0.05 23.49 -2.59
N ILE A 335 0.06 23.76 -3.90
CA ILE A 335 1.23 23.59 -4.75
C ILE A 335 2.18 24.76 -4.49
N LYS A 336 3.44 24.47 -4.14
CA LYS A 336 4.53 25.45 -4.09
C LYS A 336 5.70 24.98 -4.93
N MET A 337 6.20 25.87 -5.77
CA MET A 337 7.46 25.67 -6.48
C MET A 337 8.26 26.97 -6.46
N GLY A 338 9.57 26.86 -6.59
CA GLY A 338 10.41 28.01 -6.86
C GLY A 338 11.53 27.67 -7.81
N MET A 339 12.01 28.70 -8.51
CA MET A 339 13.09 28.60 -9.47
C MET A 339 14.16 29.64 -9.14
N ILE A 340 15.41 29.21 -9.02
CA ILE A 340 16.57 30.10 -8.96
C ILE A 340 17.16 30.20 -10.36
N LEU A 341 17.33 31.43 -10.83
CA LEU A 341 17.86 31.75 -12.16
C LEU A 341 19.29 32.27 -12.03
N ASN A 342 20.25 31.55 -12.59
CA ASN A 342 21.63 32.00 -12.74
C ASN A 342 22.07 31.81 -14.21
N PRO A 343 22.94 32.68 -14.76
CA PRO A 343 23.52 32.47 -16.09
C PRO A 343 24.13 31.08 -16.30
N ASP A 344 24.73 30.50 -15.26
CA ASP A 344 25.46 29.23 -15.36
C ASP A 344 24.60 28.01 -14.99
N TYR A 345 23.58 28.18 -14.14
CA TYR A 345 22.73 27.10 -13.62
C TYR A 345 21.32 27.59 -13.32
N ALA A 346 20.34 26.68 -13.36
CA ALA A 346 19.01 26.96 -12.84
C ALA A 346 18.56 25.81 -11.95
N TYR A 347 17.97 26.14 -10.81
CA TYR A 347 17.38 25.15 -9.91
C TYR A 347 15.88 25.32 -9.89
N LEU A 348 15.16 24.21 -9.99
CA LEU A 348 13.77 24.10 -9.60
C LEU A 348 13.69 23.41 -8.24
N PHE A 349 12.80 23.83 -7.37
CA PHE A 349 12.57 23.17 -6.09
C PHE A 349 11.11 23.26 -5.68
N ASN A 350 10.62 22.22 -5.01
CA ASN A 350 9.33 22.17 -4.32
C ASN A 350 9.58 21.82 -2.83
N GLU A 351 8.56 21.31 -2.12
CA GLU A 351 8.72 20.90 -0.71
C GLU A 351 9.48 19.56 -0.53
N GLU A 352 9.64 18.78 -1.60
CA GLU A 352 10.15 17.40 -1.56
C GLU A 352 11.56 17.26 -2.18
N GLU A 353 11.86 18.07 -3.20
CA GLU A 353 13.04 17.92 -4.04
C GLU A 353 13.59 19.25 -4.59
N GLN A 354 14.87 19.21 -5.00
CA GLN A 354 15.56 20.25 -5.76
C GLN A 354 16.21 19.62 -6.99
N ILE A 355 15.86 20.12 -8.18
CA ILE A 355 16.32 19.65 -9.48
C ILE A 355 17.17 20.72 -10.14
N GLU A 356 18.34 20.33 -10.64
CA GLU A 356 19.18 21.18 -11.49
C GLU A 356 18.78 21.04 -12.96
N LEU A 357 18.55 22.17 -13.64
CA LEU A 357 18.16 22.22 -15.04
C LEU A 357 19.41 22.46 -15.90
N TYR A 358 19.73 21.53 -16.80
CA TYR A 358 20.97 21.57 -17.60
C TYR A 358 20.78 22.03 -19.05
N GLU A 359 19.69 21.63 -19.72
CA GLU A 359 19.49 21.87 -21.15
C GLU A 359 18.47 22.99 -21.40
N GLU A 360 17.26 22.87 -20.84
CA GLU A 360 16.14 23.80 -21.06
C GLU A 360 16.05 24.84 -19.93
N LYS A 361 17.09 25.65 -19.75
CA LYS A 361 17.17 26.58 -18.61
C LYS A 361 16.20 27.75 -18.76
N PRO A 362 15.41 28.10 -17.74
CA PRO A 362 14.68 29.35 -17.72
C PRO A 362 15.61 30.56 -17.79
N PHE A 363 15.17 31.62 -18.47
CA PHE A 363 15.99 32.81 -18.71
C PHE A 363 15.17 34.10 -18.58
N ILE A 364 15.84 35.24 -18.50
CA ILE A 364 15.18 36.55 -18.49
C ILE A 364 15.22 37.15 -19.90
N TYR A 365 14.05 37.47 -20.44
CA TYR A 365 13.88 38.11 -21.73
C TYR A 365 12.85 39.25 -21.63
N GLN A 366 13.22 40.44 -22.11
CA GLN A 366 12.39 41.65 -22.03
C GLN A 366 11.85 41.94 -20.61
N GLY A 367 12.64 41.64 -19.57
CA GLY A 367 12.24 41.82 -18.17
C GLY A 367 11.17 40.84 -17.70
N ARG A 368 10.99 39.71 -18.40
CA ARG A 368 10.11 38.61 -18.03
C ARG A 368 10.93 37.32 -17.92
N THR A 369 10.57 36.47 -16.97
CA THR A 369 11.15 35.13 -16.87
C THR A 369 10.44 34.21 -17.85
N MET A 370 11.21 33.66 -18.78
CA MET A 370 10.82 32.67 -19.77
C MET A 370 11.14 31.28 -19.22
N VAL A 371 10.17 30.37 -19.25
CA VAL A 371 10.31 29.00 -18.72
C VAL A 371 9.88 27.99 -19.79
N PRO A 372 10.47 26.79 -19.83
CA PRO A 372 9.96 25.71 -20.67
C PRO A 372 8.51 25.41 -20.28
N LEU A 373 7.60 25.41 -21.26
CA LEU A 373 6.18 25.19 -21.01
C LEU A 373 5.92 23.82 -20.37
N ARG A 374 6.63 22.79 -20.82
CA ARG A 374 6.53 21.43 -20.28
C ARG A 374 6.88 21.36 -18.79
N LEU A 375 7.92 22.08 -18.39
CA LEU A 375 8.37 22.13 -17.01
C LEU A 375 7.27 22.66 -16.09
N ILE A 376 6.64 23.78 -16.47
CA ILE A 376 5.59 24.36 -15.65
C ILE A 376 4.27 23.58 -15.73
N SER A 377 3.97 22.90 -16.84
CA SER A 377 2.73 22.11 -16.99
C SER A 377 2.67 20.93 -16.05
N GLU A 378 3.80 20.25 -15.85
CA GLU A 378 3.88 19.14 -14.91
C GLU A 378 3.61 19.60 -13.47
N TYR A 379 4.26 20.69 -13.03
CA TYR A 379 4.11 21.19 -11.66
C TYR A 379 2.76 21.86 -11.37
N LEU A 380 2.13 22.48 -12.37
CA LEU A 380 0.84 23.15 -12.20
C LEU A 380 -0.36 22.29 -12.64
N LYS A 381 -0.12 21.01 -12.95
CA LYS A 381 -1.13 20.01 -13.35
C LYS A 381 -1.94 20.45 -14.57
N MET A 382 -1.24 20.90 -15.61
CA MET A 382 -1.82 21.38 -16.86
C MET A 382 -1.70 20.34 -17.97
N ASP A 383 -2.72 20.25 -18.82
CA ASP A 383 -2.62 19.58 -20.11
C ASP A 383 -2.15 20.58 -21.17
N VAL A 384 -1.24 20.15 -22.06
CA VAL A 384 -0.70 21.00 -23.13
C VAL A 384 -0.84 20.28 -24.47
N SER A 385 -1.44 20.94 -25.44
CA SER A 385 -1.44 20.55 -26.84
C SER A 385 -0.78 21.63 -27.71
N TRP A 386 -0.14 21.20 -28.79
CA TRP A 386 0.45 22.07 -29.78
C TRP A 386 0.02 21.61 -31.16
N ASP A 387 -0.48 22.55 -31.96
CA ASP A 387 -0.81 22.31 -33.35
C ASP A 387 0.35 22.78 -34.26
N PRO A 388 1.06 21.86 -34.93
CA PRO A 388 2.16 22.20 -35.82
C PRO A 388 1.74 22.99 -37.06
N GLU A 389 0.49 22.88 -37.52
CA GLU A 389 0.04 23.54 -38.75
C GLU A 389 -0.24 25.03 -38.52
N SER A 390 -0.88 25.35 -37.39
CA SER A 390 -1.21 26.72 -37.02
C SER A 390 -0.17 27.39 -36.12
N GLY A 391 0.69 26.62 -35.43
CA GLY A 391 1.59 27.13 -34.40
C GLY A 391 0.88 27.52 -33.10
N GLU A 392 -0.35 27.05 -32.92
CA GLU A 392 -1.17 27.29 -31.74
C GLU A 392 -0.75 26.37 -30.58
N ILE A 393 -0.66 26.94 -29.40
CA ILE A 393 -0.40 26.23 -28.14
C ILE A 393 -1.66 26.36 -27.29
N THR A 394 -2.28 25.24 -26.95
CA THR A 394 -3.45 25.21 -26.08
C THR A 394 -3.09 24.56 -24.76
N ILE A 395 -3.34 25.27 -23.67
CA ILE A 395 -3.09 24.81 -22.30
C ILE A 395 -4.46 24.72 -21.62
N THR A 396 -4.77 23.55 -21.07
CA THR A 396 -6.05 23.29 -20.43
C THR A 396 -5.83 22.85 -18.99
N GLU A 397 -6.59 23.46 -18.08
CA GLU A 397 -6.72 22.97 -16.72
C GLU A 397 -8.16 23.24 -16.26
N LYS A 398 -8.92 22.16 -16.03
CA LYS A 398 -10.36 22.21 -15.70
C LYS A 398 -11.14 23.12 -16.66
N ASP A 399 -11.70 24.22 -16.15
CA ASP A 399 -12.53 25.17 -16.88
C ASP A 399 -11.72 26.36 -17.44
N THR A 400 -10.38 26.30 -17.36
CA THR A 400 -9.49 27.34 -17.88
C THR A 400 -8.76 26.82 -19.12
N ILE A 401 -8.96 27.52 -20.24
CA ILE A 401 -8.27 27.30 -21.50
C ILE A 401 -7.41 28.54 -21.77
N ILE A 402 -6.11 28.35 -21.88
CA ILE A 402 -5.16 29.38 -22.29
C ILE A 402 -4.66 29.03 -23.69
N THR A 403 -4.89 29.91 -24.65
CA THR A 403 -4.40 29.76 -26.02
C THR A 403 -3.33 30.79 -26.29
N LEU A 404 -2.17 30.32 -26.73
CA LEU A 404 -1.05 31.13 -27.16
C LEU A 404 -0.76 30.86 -28.62
N GLN A 405 -0.23 31.86 -29.30
CA GLN A 405 0.25 31.71 -30.66
C GLN A 405 1.75 31.97 -30.69
N GLU A 406 2.49 31.12 -31.39
CA GLU A 406 3.93 31.33 -31.58
C GLU A 406 4.21 32.73 -32.14
N ASN A 407 5.20 33.43 -31.56
CA ASN A 407 5.63 34.77 -31.98
C ASN A 407 4.53 35.86 -31.98
N SER A 408 3.40 35.60 -31.31
CA SER A 408 2.32 36.56 -31.08
C SER A 408 2.39 37.13 -29.68
N ASP A 409 2.07 38.41 -29.53
CA ASP A 409 1.82 39.04 -28.24
C ASP A 409 0.35 38.89 -27.81
N LYS A 410 -0.52 38.34 -28.66
CA LYS A 410 -1.92 38.07 -28.31
C LYS A 410 -2.04 36.67 -27.72
N ALA A 411 -2.70 36.59 -26.58
CA ALA A 411 -3.08 35.35 -25.91
C ALA A 411 -4.56 35.40 -25.53
N TYR A 412 -5.15 34.24 -25.30
CA TYR A 412 -6.54 34.11 -24.87
C TYR A 412 -6.60 33.34 -23.56
N ILE A 413 -7.46 33.77 -22.64
CA ILE A 413 -7.87 32.99 -21.47
C ILE A 413 -9.39 32.94 -21.50
N ASN A 414 -9.97 31.75 -21.70
CA ASN A 414 -11.42 31.56 -21.85
C ASN A 414 -12.03 32.58 -22.84
N ASP A 415 -11.49 32.61 -24.05
CA ASP A 415 -11.86 33.51 -25.17
C ASP A 415 -11.64 35.02 -24.94
N THR A 416 -11.20 35.43 -23.75
CA THR A 416 -10.85 36.83 -23.47
C THR A 416 -9.42 37.11 -23.92
N ILE A 417 -9.23 38.18 -24.70
CA ILE A 417 -7.92 38.57 -25.23
C ILE A 417 -7.05 39.26 -24.19
N TYR A 418 -5.78 38.87 -24.15
CA TYR A 418 -4.71 39.49 -23.36
C TYR A 418 -3.51 39.79 -24.24
N HIS A 419 -2.75 40.81 -23.84
CA HIS A 419 -1.48 41.14 -24.47
C HIS A 419 -0.32 40.73 -23.56
N LEU A 420 0.63 39.99 -24.13
CA LEU A 420 1.81 39.48 -23.45
C LEU A 420 2.94 40.51 -23.49
N ASP A 421 3.58 40.72 -22.34
CA ASP A 421 4.77 41.56 -22.24
C ASP A 421 6.00 40.94 -22.93
N ALA A 422 5.99 39.63 -23.10
CA ALA A 422 6.99 38.87 -23.84
C ALA A 422 6.28 37.75 -24.61
N LYS A 423 6.62 37.58 -25.88
CA LYS A 423 5.99 36.59 -26.76
C LYS A 423 6.50 35.18 -26.44
N PRO A 424 5.69 34.12 -26.63
CA PRO A 424 6.20 32.75 -26.62
C PRO A 424 7.29 32.58 -27.68
N GLN A 425 8.35 31.85 -27.34
CA GLN A 425 9.49 31.60 -28.22
C GLN A 425 9.76 30.11 -28.32
N ILE A 426 10.12 29.63 -29.50
CA ILE A 426 10.65 28.27 -29.66
C ILE A 426 12.17 28.39 -29.81
N ILE A 427 12.91 27.78 -28.90
CA ILE A 427 14.38 27.75 -28.91
C ILE A 427 14.78 26.28 -28.91
N ASP A 428 15.50 25.84 -29.94
CA ASP A 428 15.96 24.46 -30.12
C ASP A 428 14.84 23.39 -29.99
N GLY A 429 13.63 23.74 -30.44
CA GLY A 429 12.46 22.85 -30.40
C GLY A 429 11.67 22.89 -29.09
N VAL A 430 12.06 23.76 -28.15
CA VAL A 430 11.43 23.91 -26.83
C VAL A 430 10.64 25.21 -26.78
N THR A 431 9.37 25.12 -26.40
CA THR A 431 8.49 26.28 -26.24
C THR A 431 8.73 26.95 -24.88
N PHE A 432 9.20 28.18 -24.91
CA PHE A 432 9.39 29.05 -23.76
C PHE A 432 8.29 30.10 -23.67
N VAL A 433 7.73 30.25 -22.48
CA VAL A 433 6.59 31.14 -22.20
C VAL A 433 6.85 32.04 -20.99
N PRO A 434 6.22 33.23 -20.90
CA PRO A 434 6.32 34.06 -19.70
C PRO A 434 5.65 33.37 -18.52
N VAL A 435 6.43 32.97 -17.52
CA VAL A 435 5.93 32.17 -16.38
C VAL A 435 4.75 32.83 -15.68
N ARG A 436 4.83 34.15 -15.48
CA ARG A 436 3.81 34.92 -14.77
C ARG A 436 2.44 34.83 -15.46
N PHE A 437 2.41 34.97 -16.78
CA PHE A 437 1.17 34.97 -17.54
C PHE A 437 0.44 33.62 -17.41
N ILE A 438 1.18 32.52 -17.58
CA ILE A 438 0.62 31.17 -17.48
C ILE A 438 0.16 30.88 -16.05
N SER A 439 1.02 31.15 -15.07
CA SER A 439 0.71 30.83 -13.67
C SER A 439 -0.42 31.68 -13.10
N GLU A 440 -0.43 33.00 -13.34
CA GLU A 440 -1.50 33.88 -12.85
C GLU A 440 -2.82 33.65 -13.60
N GLY A 441 -2.76 33.27 -14.89
CA GLY A 441 -3.94 32.87 -15.66
C GLY A 441 -4.68 31.67 -15.07
N LEU A 442 -3.99 30.84 -14.28
CA LEU A 442 -4.53 29.68 -13.56
C LEU A 442 -4.84 29.98 -12.09
N GLY A 443 -4.74 31.25 -11.68
CA GLY A 443 -4.98 31.68 -10.30
C GLY A 443 -3.84 31.40 -9.33
N ALA A 444 -2.63 31.08 -9.82
CA ALA A 444 -1.44 30.99 -8.97
C ALA A 444 -0.91 32.39 -8.61
N LYS A 445 -0.23 32.49 -7.47
CA LYS A 445 0.52 33.70 -7.08
C LYS A 445 1.98 33.55 -7.51
N VAL A 446 2.53 34.59 -8.14
CA VAL A 446 3.93 34.63 -8.58
C VAL A 446 4.68 35.78 -7.92
N ASN A 447 5.74 35.45 -7.20
CA ASN A 447 6.64 36.41 -6.59
C ASN A 447 8.04 36.35 -7.23
N TRP A 448 8.67 37.51 -7.38
CA TRP A 448 10.05 37.63 -7.86
C TRP A 448 10.92 38.28 -6.79
N SER A 449 12.02 37.63 -6.44
CA SER A 449 13.07 38.18 -5.59
C SER A 449 14.31 38.49 -6.43
N SER A 450 14.57 39.78 -6.68
CA SER A 450 15.76 40.22 -7.40
C SER A 450 17.06 39.97 -6.62
N LYS A 451 16.98 39.90 -5.28
CA LYS A 451 18.14 39.60 -4.42
C LYS A 451 18.62 38.16 -4.58
N GLU A 452 17.68 37.23 -4.79
CA GLU A 452 17.95 35.79 -4.86
C GLU A 452 17.86 35.26 -6.30
N ASN A 453 17.57 36.13 -7.27
CA ASN A 453 17.17 35.76 -8.64
C ASN A 453 16.14 34.62 -8.67
N LYS A 454 15.14 34.73 -7.78
CA LYS A 454 14.23 33.64 -7.48
C LYS A 454 12.80 33.98 -7.87
N VAL A 455 12.18 33.09 -8.64
CA VAL A 455 10.73 33.06 -8.85
C VAL A 455 10.14 32.10 -7.82
N SER A 456 9.08 32.50 -7.12
CA SER A 456 8.28 31.60 -6.28
C SER A 456 6.84 31.60 -6.78
N ILE A 457 6.28 30.42 -6.94
CA ILE A 457 4.90 30.21 -7.42
C ILE A 457 4.16 29.41 -6.36
N SER A 458 2.96 29.86 -5.99
CA SER A 458 2.08 29.11 -5.08
C SER A 458 0.65 29.11 -5.60
N ARG A 459 0.00 27.96 -5.60
CA ARG A 459 -1.38 27.79 -6.08
C ARG A 459 -2.14 26.89 -5.12
N VAL A 460 -3.37 27.25 -4.79
CA VAL A 460 -4.30 26.31 -4.17
C VAL A 460 -5.03 25.59 -5.30
N TYR A 461 -4.68 24.34 -5.54
CA TYR A 461 -5.37 23.47 -6.48
C TYR A 461 -6.55 22.82 -5.77
N VAL A 462 -7.74 22.88 -6.37
CA VAL A 462 -8.92 22.19 -5.86
C VAL A 462 -9.11 20.97 -6.72
N HIS A 463 -9.25 19.77 -6.18
CA HIS A 463 -9.36 18.54 -6.96
C HIS A 463 -10.75 18.30 -7.56
#